data_AF-D3FAD0-F1
#
_entry.id   AF-D3FAD0-F1
#
_cell.length_a   1.000
_cell.length_b   1.000
_cell.length_c   1.000
_cell.angle_alpha   90.00
_cell.angle_beta   90.00
_cell.angle_gamma   90.00
#
_symmetry.space_group_name_H-M   'P 1'
#
loop_
_entity.id
_entity.type
_entity.pdbx_description
1 polymer ?
#
loop_
_entity_poly.entity_id
_entity_poly.type
_entity_poly.pdbx_seq_one_letter_code
_entity_poly.pdbx_strand_id
1 'polypeptide(L)'
;MSAVRANRAYELIVAREGRGPAFLAPPERVDRVEVVEIDSGEVVLFWDLPPREARRLARALREDMGRLEAGDFLAAWRAAQE
;
A
#
# COMPACT_ATOMS: atom_id res chain seq x y z
N MET A 1 -21.02 14.57 10.03
CA MET A 1 -20.51 13.23 9.69
C MET A 1 -19.06 13.17 10.13
N SER A 2 -18.68 12.24 11.01
CA SER A 2 -17.26 12.07 11.35
C SER A 2 -16.58 11.37 10.18
N ALA A 3 -15.57 11.97 9.60
CA ALA A 3 -14.82 11.32 8.54
C ALA A 3 -14.01 10.13 9.10
N VAL A 4 -13.98 9.03 8.35
CA VAL A 4 -13.34 7.78 8.77
C VAL A 4 -11.84 7.90 8.53
N ARG A 5 -11.02 7.50 9.51
CA ARG A 5 -9.56 7.39 9.35
C ARG A 5 -9.22 6.34 8.28
N ALA A 6 -8.22 6.61 7.45
CA ALA A 6 -7.83 5.69 6.38
C ALA A 6 -7.46 4.29 6.91
N ASN A 7 -6.78 4.17 8.06
CA ASN A 7 -6.49 2.88 8.70
C ASN A 7 -7.71 2.10 9.23
N ARG A 8 -8.92 2.67 9.18
CA ARG A 8 -10.19 1.99 9.49
C ARG A 8 -11.02 1.67 8.25
N ALA A 9 -10.73 2.31 7.13
CA ALA A 9 -11.42 2.08 5.86
C ALA A 9 -10.63 1.15 4.94
N TYR A 10 -9.29 1.10 5.10
CA TYR A 10 -8.41 0.36 4.22
C TYR A 10 -7.43 -0.54 4.98
N GLU A 11 -7.08 -1.64 4.33
CA GLU A 11 -6.00 -2.54 4.70
C GLU A 11 -4.83 -2.43 3.70
N LEU A 12 -3.60 -2.53 4.20
CA LEU A 12 -2.39 -2.59 3.37
C LEU A 12 -1.85 -4.02 3.32
N ILE A 13 -1.93 -4.64 2.16
CA ILE A 13 -1.38 -5.96 1.89
C ILE A 13 -0.05 -5.80 1.14
N VAL A 14 0.97 -6.55 1.57
CA VAL A 14 2.27 -6.61 0.88
C VAL A 14 2.60 -8.08 0.64
N ALA A 15 2.35 -8.55 -0.58
CA ALA A 15 2.71 -9.90 -0.97
C ALA A 15 4.16 -9.92 -1.49
N ARG A 16 4.96 -10.80 -0.87
CA ARG A 16 6.38 -10.96 -1.18
C ARG A 16 6.57 -12.22 -2.01
N GLU A 17 7.10 -12.10 -3.23
CA GLU A 17 7.51 -13.27 -4.00
C GLU A 17 8.84 -13.79 -3.45
N GLY A 18 8.80 -14.54 -2.35
CA GLY A 18 9.97 -15.15 -1.69
C GLY A 18 10.14 -14.76 -0.22
N ARG A 19 10.79 -15.64 0.55
CA ARG A 19 11.03 -15.48 2.01
C ARG A 19 12.37 -14.81 2.35
N GLY A 20 13.24 -14.58 1.36
CA GLY A 20 14.56 -13.98 1.54
C GLY A 20 14.49 -12.48 1.85
N PRO A 21 15.50 -11.92 2.54
CA PRO A 21 15.57 -10.47 2.76
C PRO A 21 15.78 -9.74 1.42
N ALA A 22 15.26 -8.51 1.32
CA ALA A 22 15.22 -7.75 0.07
C ALA A 22 16.58 -7.53 -0.63
N PHE A 23 17.69 -7.52 0.10
CA PHE A 23 19.04 -7.37 -0.46
C PHE A 23 19.63 -8.67 -1.03
N LEU A 24 19.01 -9.81 -0.77
CA LEU A 24 19.33 -11.12 -1.35
C LEU A 24 18.26 -11.58 -2.36
N ALA A 25 17.31 -10.71 -2.69
CA ALA A 25 16.28 -11.01 -3.66
C ALA A 25 16.88 -11.21 -5.07
N PRO A 26 16.35 -12.16 -5.86
CA PRO A 26 16.64 -12.22 -7.29
C PRO A 26 16.32 -10.87 -7.97
N PRO A 27 17.10 -10.44 -8.97
CA PRO A 27 16.85 -9.18 -9.66
C PRO A 27 15.50 -9.13 -10.40
N GLU A 28 14.92 -10.30 -10.71
CA GLU A 28 13.60 -10.44 -11.33
C GLU A 28 12.44 -10.41 -10.33
N ARG A 29 12.73 -10.44 -9.01
CA ARG A 29 11.68 -10.48 -7.99
C ARG A 29 10.92 -9.16 -7.96
N VAL A 30 9.61 -9.26 -8.02
CA VAL A 30 8.67 -8.14 -7.85
C VAL A 30 7.83 -8.39 -6.61
N ASP A 31 7.70 -7.36 -5.77
CA ASP A 31 6.82 -7.37 -4.62
C ASP A 31 5.55 -6.59 -4.95
N ARG A 32 4.43 -7.16 -4.52
CA ARG A 32 3.12 -6.59 -4.74
C ARG A 32 2.67 -5.82 -3.51
N VAL A 33 2.16 -4.61 -3.71
CA VAL A 33 1.57 -3.76 -2.68
C VAL A 33 0.13 -3.44 -3.08
N GLU A 34 -0.82 -3.78 -2.21
CA GLU A 34 -2.24 -3.57 -2.44
C GLU A 34 -2.82 -2.75 -1.28
N VAL A 35 -3.66 -1.78 -1.61
CA VAL A 35 -4.56 -1.15 -0.65
C VAL A 35 -5.97 -1.65 -0.93
N VAL A 36 -6.57 -2.26 0.08
CA VAL A 36 -7.87 -2.92 -0.01
C VAL A 36 -8.88 -2.18 0.84
N GLU A 37 -10.06 -1.86 0.29
CA GLU A 37 -11.17 -1.36 1.09
C GLU A 37 -11.75 -2.47 1.95
N ILE A 38 -11.87 -2.22 3.26
CA ILE A 38 -12.24 -3.25 4.25
C ILE A 38 -13.69 -3.73 4.04
N ASP A 39 -14.60 -2.82 3.72
CA ASP A 39 -16.03 -3.13 3.65
C ASP A 39 -16.39 -3.95 2.39
N SER A 40 -15.71 -3.69 1.26
CA SER A 40 -15.96 -4.37 -0.02
C SER A 40 -14.99 -5.51 -0.31
N GLY A 41 -13.78 -5.48 0.28
CA GLY A 41 -12.67 -6.33 -0.10
C GLY A 41 -12.04 -5.95 -1.45
N GLU A 42 -12.38 -4.78 -2.01
CA GLU A 42 -11.88 -4.35 -3.32
C GLU A 42 -10.47 -3.73 -3.23
N VAL A 43 -9.59 -4.09 -4.16
CA VAL A 43 -8.28 -3.44 -4.31
C VAL A 43 -8.47 -2.08 -4.96
N VAL A 44 -8.28 -1.01 -4.18
CA VAL A 44 -8.47 0.38 -4.65
C VAL A 44 -7.19 1.02 -5.17
N LEU A 45 -6.02 0.51 -4.76
CA LEU A 45 -4.70 0.90 -5.27
C LEU A 45 -3.80 -0.33 -5.34
N PHE A 46 -2.96 -0.39 -6.37
CA PHE A 46 -2.09 -1.54 -6.65
C PHE A 46 -0.75 -1.08 -7.21
N TRP A 47 0.33 -1.74 -6.77
CA TRP A 47 1.66 -1.58 -7.34
C TRP A 47 2.42 -2.90 -7.37
N ASP A 48 3.18 -3.09 -8.45
CA ASP A 48 4.19 -4.12 -8.60
C ASP A 48 5.55 -3.42 -8.70
N LEU A 49 6.42 -3.63 -7.70
CA LEU A 49 7.67 -2.88 -7.58
C LEU A 49 8.84 -3.77 -7.14
N PRO A 50 10.09 -3.39 -7.43
CA PRO A 50 11.25 -4.02 -6.82
C PRO A 50 11.15 -3.98 -5.28
N PRO A 51 11.68 -4.99 -4.56
CA PRO A 51 11.50 -5.14 -3.11
C PRO A 51 11.87 -3.92 -2.26
N ARG A 52 12.90 -3.19 -2.66
CA ARG A 52 13.35 -1.97 -1.97
C ARG A 52 12.32 -0.85 -2.08
N GLU A 53 11.71 -0.70 -3.25
CA GLU A 53 10.69 0.30 -3.54
C GLU A 53 9.37 -0.07 -2.89
N ALA A 54 8.94 -1.33 -3.00
CA ALA A 54 7.76 -1.85 -2.30
C ALA A 54 7.85 -1.62 -0.79
N ARG A 55 9.01 -1.87 -0.16
CA ARG A 55 9.22 -1.58 1.27
C ARG A 55 9.09 -0.09 1.60
N ARG A 56 9.61 0.79 0.75
CA ARG A 56 9.53 2.25 0.94
C ARG A 56 8.09 2.74 0.79
N LEU A 57 7.41 2.31 -0.26
CA LEU A 57 6.02 2.63 -0.53
C LEU A 57 5.12 2.15 0.62
N ALA A 58 5.24 0.88 1.01
CA ALA A 58 4.44 0.30 2.08
C ALA A 58 4.66 0.99 3.44
N ARG A 59 5.83 1.61 3.67
CA ARG A 59 6.05 2.44 4.86
C ARG A 59 5.30 3.76 4.76
N ALA A 60 5.42 4.46 3.64
CA ALA A 60 4.72 5.73 3.41
C ALA A 60 3.20 5.56 3.51
N LEU A 61 2.64 4.52 2.88
CA LEU A 61 1.22 4.19 2.97
C LEU A 61 0.76 3.96 4.42
N ARG A 62 1.52 3.22 5.24
CA ARG A 62 1.18 3.03 6.66
C ARG A 62 1.19 4.33 7.46
N GLU A 63 2.19 5.17 7.23
CA GLU A 63 2.29 6.47 7.91
C GLU A 63 1.09 7.36 7.56
N ASP A 64 0.71 7.41 6.29
CA ASP A 64 -0.42 8.21 5.83
C ASP A 64 -1.77 7.63 6.22
N MET A 65 -1.94 6.30 6.20
CA MET A 65 -3.15 5.64 6.72
C MET A 65 -3.43 6.01 8.18
N GLY A 66 -2.38 6.20 8.99
CA GLY A 66 -2.50 6.65 10.37
C GLY A 66 -2.77 8.16 10.53
N ARG A 67 -2.44 8.97 9.52
CA ARG A 67 -2.48 10.45 9.59
C ARG A 67 -3.64 11.08 8.82
N LEU A 68 -4.15 10.43 7.78
CA LEU A 68 -5.16 10.98 6.88
C LEU A 68 -6.54 10.37 7.10
N GLU A 69 -7.55 11.10 6.66
CA GLU A 69 -8.90 10.60 6.47
C GLU A 69 -8.97 9.75 5.20
N ALA A 70 -9.96 8.86 5.10
CA ALA A 70 -10.04 7.87 4.03
C ALA A 70 -10.15 8.50 2.63
N GLY A 71 -10.90 9.59 2.49
CA GLY A 71 -11.03 10.32 1.23
C GLY A 71 -9.72 11.00 0.83
N ASP A 72 -9.11 11.74 1.76
CA ASP A 72 -7.85 12.46 1.52
C ASP A 72 -6.71 11.50 1.18
N PHE A 73 -6.62 10.38 1.89
CA PHE A 73 -5.66 9.32 1.62
C PHE A 73 -5.79 8.80 0.19
N LEU A 74 -7.01 8.42 -0.22
CA LEU A 74 -7.23 7.85 -1.54
C LEU A 74 -6.96 8.89 -2.65
N ALA A 75 -7.40 10.13 -2.46
CA ALA A 75 -7.15 11.20 -3.42
C ALA A 75 -5.65 11.48 -3.61
N ALA A 76 -4.90 11.57 -2.50
CA ALA A 76 -3.46 11.83 -2.54
C ALA A 76 -2.69 10.70 -3.24
N TRP A 77 -3.00 9.44 -2.91
CA TRP A 77 -2.28 8.29 -3.46
C TRP A 77 -2.70 7.92 -4.88
N ARG A 78 -3.94 8.23 -5.31
CA ARG A 78 -4.33 8.16 -6.73
C ARG A 78 -3.55 9.18 -7.56
N ALA A 79 -3.47 10.42 -7.10
CA ALA A 79 -2.71 11.46 -7.79
C ALA A 79 -1.20 11.15 -7.88
N ALA A 80 -0.65 10.39 -6.91
CA ALA A 80 0.75 9.96 -6.93
C ALA A 80 1.04 8.75 -7.85
N GLN A 81 0.01 8.09 -8.39
CA GLN A 81 0.15 6.99 -9.35
C GLN A 81 0.18 7.43 -10.82
N GLU A 82 -0.34 8.62 -11.13
CA GLU A 82 -0.36 9.23 -12.47
C GLU A 82 0.97 9.90 -12.82
#